data_AF-A0A3D6BG77-F1
#
_entry.id   AF-A0A3D6BG77-F1
#
_cell.length_a   1.000
_cell.length_b   1.000
_cell.length_c   1.000
_cell.angle_alpha   90.00
_cell.angle_beta   90.00
_cell.angle_gamma   90.00
#
_symmetry.space_group_name_H-M   'P 1'
#
loop_
_entity.id
_entity.type
_entity.pdbx_description
1 polymer ?
#
loop_
_entity_poly.entity_id
_entity_poly.type
_entity_poly.pdbx_seq_one_letter_code
_entity_poly.pdbx_strand_id
1 'polypeptide(L)'
;MMLKTDRLPELSQIDVFKSPCFVFDMHSREKKNLITRYRGTVCRKLPAGFEIVSWQKSMYRFGGLYREVPITLHVTLDDKACISSLGIDEESCGSQGKSCDFACLERSLRDKLINRPFTEFSQIYKDAGTTGCLHVFEILSGASAFFAVLRDSGSNDGAEQELVKISPDAGGLSAENIHEVLGKTSVTKIDLRHNALPTFGKKGLPESMDAHLSVSFNGKTVSESDIKADDFPGCYSQLNRAYTRAYHAEKKFFGLSGKQRFSNLPSLVGLTVLALSHEGMSGRLLRAAKLENILIFLQTGEGREGCIGFRKGLNMNQQYMLKAAIGAALGCAALALGVALKRRVRL
;
A
#
# COMPACT_ATOMS: atom_id res chain seq x y z
N MET A 1 -13.27 13.72 16.73
CA MET A 1 -14.15 12.57 16.99
C MET A 1 -13.46 11.36 16.37
N MET A 2 -12.81 10.48 17.15
CA MET A 2 -12.08 9.33 16.59
C MET A 2 -13.05 8.43 15.81
N LEU A 3 -12.85 8.28 14.51
CA LEU A 3 -13.57 7.33 13.66
C LEU A 3 -13.21 5.90 14.12
N LYS A 4 -14.08 5.31 14.93
CA LYS A 4 -13.95 3.94 15.47
C LYS A 4 -14.81 2.99 14.64
N THR A 5 -14.40 2.59 13.43
CA THR A 5 -15.23 1.66 12.65
C THR A 5 -14.43 0.58 11.92
N ASP A 6 -14.91 -0.66 12.07
CA ASP A 6 -14.60 -1.82 11.24
C ASP A 6 -15.21 -1.74 9.83
N ARG A 7 -15.67 -0.56 9.45
CA ARG A 7 -16.44 -0.24 8.25
C ARG A 7 -15.83 0.98 7.59
N LEU A 8 -16.09 1.13 6.31
CA LEU A 8 -15.84 2.38 5.60
C LEU A 8 -16.47 3.54 6.36
N PRO A 9 -15.75 4.67 6.54
CA PRO A 9 -16.34 5.85 7.13
C PRO A 9 -17.40 6.44 6.19
N GLU A 10 -18.39 7.11 6.77
CA GLU A 10 -19.42 7.80 6.00
C GLU A 10 -18.87 9.14 5.49
N LEU A 11 -18.41 9.18 4.24
CA LEU A 11 -17.71 10.35 3.68
C LEU A 11 -18.59 11.62 3.65
N SER A 12 -19.92 11.49 3.63
CA SER A 12 -20.87 12.60 3.75
C SER A 12 -20.74 13.37 5.08
N GLN A 13 -20.21 12.73 6.13
CA GLN A 13 -20.05 13.30 7.46
C GLN A 13 -18.64 13.87 7.70
N ILE A 14 -17.75 13.78 6.71
CA ILE A 14 -16.35 14.17 6.81
C ILE A 14 -16.06 15.28 5.80
N ASP A 15 -15.55 16.42 6.27
CA ASP A 15 -15.03 17.44 5.36
C ASP A 15 -13.62 17.05 4.90
N VAL A 16 -13.57 16.11 3.96
CA VAL A 16 -12.34 15.51 3.39
C VAL A 16 -11.36 16.57 2.87
N PHE A 17 -11.85 17.72 2.42
CA PHE A 17 -11.05 18.78 1.82
C PHE A 17 -10.43 19.73 2.85
N LYS A 18 -11.02 19.85 4.05
CA LYS A 18 -10.46 20.66 5.15
C LYS A 18 -9.68 19.86 6.18
N SER A 19 -9.96 18.57 6.29
CA SER A 19 -9.37 17.70 7.30
C SER A 19 -9.02 16.33 6.70
N PRO A 20 -7.99 16.25 5.84
CA PRO A 20 -7.45 14.97 5.38
C PRO A 20 -6.97 14.09 6.56
N CYS A 21 -6.78 14.69 7.75
CA CYS A 21 -6.51 14.05 9.05
C CYS A 21 -7.43 12.86 9.38
N PHE A 22 -8.64 12.77 8.80
CA PHE A 22 -9.55 11.65 9.07
C PHE A 22 -8.93 10.28 8.72
N VAL A 23 -8.09 10.22 7.69
CA VAL A 23 -7.35 9.02 7.29
C VAL A 23 -6.37 8.63 8.40
N PHE A 24 -5.77 9.61 9.07
CA PHE A 24 -4.81 9.43 10.15
C PHE A 24 -5.50 8.96 11.44
N ASP A 25 -6.72 9.44 11.71
CA ASP A 25 -7.57 9.01 12.81
C ASP A 25 -8.12 7.58 12.65
N MET A 26 -8.13 7.03 11.44
CA MET A 26 -8.58 5.66 11.21
C MET A 26 -7.59 4.64 11.75
N HIS A 27 -7.97 3.90 12.77
CA HIS A 27 -7.14 2.85 13.36
C HIS A 27 -7.81 1.48 13.28
N SER A 28 -7.01 0.44 13.07
CA SER A 28 -7.45 -0.94 13.24
C SER A 28 -7.44 -1.32 14.73
N ARG A 29 -8.62 -1.41 15.36
CA ARG A 29 -8.74 -1.94 16.72
C ARG A 29 -8.52 -3.44 16.78
N GLU A 30 -8.84 -4.13 15.71
CA GLU A 30 -8.78 -5.59 15.62
C GLU A 30 -7.34 -6.07 15.50
N LYS A 31 -6.80 -6.47 16.65
CA LYS A 31 -5.47 -7.05 16.76
C LYS A 31 -5.27 -8.37 15.99
N LYS A 32 -6.33 -8.95 15.40
CA LYS A 32 -6.26 -10.19 14.60
C LYS A 32 -5.89 -9.96 13.13
N ASN A 33 -6.17 -8.77 12.59
CA ASN A 33 -5.88 -8.48 11.19
C ASN A 33 -4.38 -8.31 10.99
N LEU A 34 -3.84 -8.98 9.98
CA LEU A 34 -2.43 -8.83 9.62
C LEU A 34 -2.21 -7.54 8.83
N ILE A 35 -3.11 -7.28 7.88
CA ILE A 35 -3.06 -6.12 7.01
C ILE A 35 -4.45 -5.50 6.99
N THR A 36 -4.52 -4.20 7.22
CA THR A 36 -5.71 -3.39 6.95
C THR A 36 -5.31 -2.26 6.03
N ARG A 37 -5.92 -2.17 4.85
CA ARG A 37 -5.65 -1.08 3.90
C ARG A 37 -6.93 -0.32 3.67
N TYR A 38 -6.87 0.99 3.85
CA TYR A 38 -7.94 1.90 3.55
C TYR A 38 -7.49 2.86 2.45
N ARG A 39 -8.33 3.12 1.45
CA ARG A 39 -8.05 4.11 0.42
C ARG A 39 -9.34 4.73 -0.08
N GLY A 40 -9.21 5.79 -0.85
CA GLY A 40 -10.34 6.37 -1.54
C GLY A 40 -9.97 7.65 -2.26
N THR A 41 -10.96 8.17 -2.97
CA THR A 41 -10.86 9.40 -3.75
C THR A 41 -12.19 10.14 -3.62
N VAL A 42 -12.14 11.44 -3.32
CA VAL A 42 -13.28 12.35 -3.47
C VAL A 42 -12.92 13.39 -4.52
N CYS A 43 -13.81 13.56 -5.48
CA CYS A 43 -13.75 14.58 -6.50
C CYS A 43 -14.89 15.58 -6.26
N ARG A 44 -14.58 16.87 -6.33
CA ARG A 44 -15.55 17.95 -6.23
C ARG A 44 -15.38 18.95 -7.37
N LYS A 45 -16.49 19.43 -7.93
CA LYS A 45 -16.51 20.54 -8.88
C LYS A 45 -16.35 21.87 -8.16
N LEU A 46 -15.45 22.70 -8.67
CA LEU A 46 -15.31 24.11 -8.28
C LEU A 46 -15.69 25.01 -9.45
N PRO A 47 -16.01 26.30 -9.20
CA PRO A 47 -16.25 27.26 -10.27
C PRO A 47 -15.08 27.35 -11.27
N ALA A 48 -13.85 27.28 -10.76
CA ALA A 48 -12.62 27.40 -11.56
C ALA A 48 -12.09 26.06 -12.12
N GLY A 49 -12.74 24.92 -11.81
CA GLY A 49 -12.18 23.61 -12.16
C GLY A 49 -12.66 22.49 -11.27
N PHE A 50 -11.74 21.69 -10.72
CA PHE A 50 -12.05 20.56 -9.85
C PHE A 50 -11.04 20.47 -8.71
N GLU A 51 -11.47 19.91 -7.60
CA GLU A 51 -10.63 19.56 -6.46
C GLU A 51 -10.74 18.07 -6.20
N ILE A 52 -9.61 17.41 -6.01
CA ILE A 52 -9.53 15.97 -5.81
C ILE A 52 -8.66 15.71 -4.58
N VAL A 53 -9.20 14.95 -3.62
CA VAL A 53 -8.45 14.43 -2.48
C VAL A 53 -8.45 12.92 -2.58
N SER A 54 -7.29 12.31 -2.55
CA SER A 54 -7.14 10.86 -2.64
C SER A 54 -6.13 10.37 -1.63
N TRP A 55 -6.38 9.22 -1.03
CA TRP A 55 -5.60 8.72 0.09
C TRP A 55 -5.40 7.23 0.06
N GLN A 56 -4.40 6.80 0.80
CA GLN A 56 -4.18 5.42 1.16
C GLN A 56 -3.51 5.34 2.52
N LYS A 57 -4.08 4.53 3.42
CA LYS A 57 -3.47 4.13 4.68
C LYS A 57 -3.35 2.62 4.72
N SER A 58 -2.12 2.15 4.68
CA SER A 58 -1.82 0.76 4.97
C SER A 58 -1.43 0.61 6.43
N MET A 59 -2.09 -0.30 7.12
CA MET A 59 -1.79 -0.69 8.49
C MET A 59 -1.30 -2.13 8.47
N TYR A 60 -0.13 -2.34 9.05
CA TYR A 60 0.52 -3.64 9.06
C TYR A 60 0.79 -4.09 10.48
N ARG A 61 0.54 -5.37 10.75
CA ARG A 61 0.90 -6.03 12.00
C ARG A 61 1.91 -7.11 11.72
N PHE A 62 3.13 -7.00 12.26
CA PHE A 62 4.14 -8.04 12.13
C PHE A 62 4.76 -8.34 13.48
N GLY A 63 4.63 -9.57 13.95
CA GLY A 63 5.34 -10.00 15.16
C GLY A 63 4.99 -9.22 16.43
N GLY A 64 3.75 -8.71 16.51
CA GLY A 64 3.28 -7.87 17.62
C GLY A 64 3.54 -6.37 17.48
N LEU A 65 4.27 -5.94 16.44
CA LEU A 65 4.44 -4.52 16.12
C LEU A 65 3.38 -4.05 15.13
N TYR A 66 2.96 -2.80 15.30
CA TYR A 66 2.02 -2.11 14.42
C TYR A 66 2.73 -1.00 13.67
N ARG A 67 2.46 -0.90 12.37
CA ARG A 67 2.95 0.17 11.51
C ARG A 67 1.81 0.74 10.68
N GLU A 68 1.68 2.06 10.70
CA GLU A 68 0.73 2.78 9.87
C GLU A 68 1.49 3.58 8.82
N VAL A 69 0.97 3.57 7.59
CA VAL A 69 1.56 4.20 6.42
C VAL A 69 0.47 5.00 5.70
N PRO A 70 0.04 6.14 6.25
CA PRO A 70 -0.92 7.06 5.62
C PRO A 70 -0.23 7.95 4.58
N ILE A 71 -0.83 8.10 3.40
CA ILE A 71 -0.46 9.07 2.38
C ILE A 71 -1.73 9.68 1.85
N THR A 72 -1.78 11.02 1.81
CA THR A 72 -2.88 11.78 1.22
C THR A 72 -2.34 12.75 0.18
N LEU A 73 -3.01 12.82 -0.97
CA LEU A 73 -2.69 13.75 -2.05
C LEU A 73 -3.87 14.68 -2.33
N HIS A 74 -3.55 15.93 -2.56
CA HIS A 74 -4.46 16.98 -3.02
C HIS A 74 -4.10 17.34 -4.45
N VAL A 75 -5.08 17.32 -5.34
CA VAL A 75 -4.91 17.69 -6.75
C VAL A 75 -5.98 18.71 -7.11
N THR A 76 -5.57 19.86 -7.63
CA THR A 76 -6.49 20.82 -8.24
C THR A 76 -6.38 20.72 -9.74
N LEU A 77 -7.53 20.73 -10.41
CA LEU A 77 -7.62 20.81 -11.86
C LEU A 77 -8.25 22.14 -12.27
N ASP A 78 -7.88 22.65 -13.43
CA ASP A 78 -8.53 23.80 -14.05
C ASP A 78 -9.88 23.42 -14.71
N ASP A 79 -10.50 24.38 -15.39
CA ASP A 79 -11.77 24.22 -16.10
C ASP A 79 -11.70 23.19 -17.25
N LYS A 80 -10.51 22.97 -17.80
CA LYS A 80 -10.21 21.97 -18.83
C LYS A 80 -9.82 20.60 -18.25
N ALA A 81 -9.89 20.44 -16.92
CA ALA A 81 -9.46 19.26 -16.20
C ALA A 81 -7.96 18.93 -16.35
N CYS A 82 -7.14 19.95 -16.61
CA CYS A 82 -5.69 19.87 -16.56
C CYS A 82 -5.20 20.13 -15.13
N ILE A 83 -4.14 19.43 -14.72
CA ILE A 83 -3.58 19.52 -13.37
C ILE A 83 -2.94 20.90 -13.18
N SER A 84 -3.51 21.71 -12.29
CA SER A 84 -2.98 23.04 -11.93
C SER A 84 -2.17 23.02 -10.64
N SER A 85 -2.47 22.07 -9.74
CA SER A 85 -1.72 21.85 -8.51
C SER A 85 -1.71 20.37 -8.10
N LEU A 86 -0.64 19.94 -7.43
CA LEU A 86 -0.53 18.61 -6.81
C LEU A 86 0.31 18.73 -5.54
N GLY A 87 -0.25 18.35 -4.40
CA GLY A 87 0.42 18.35 -3.11
C GLY A 87 0.30 17.01 -2.39
N ILE A 88 1.32 16.64 -1.63
CA ILE A 88 1.27 15.54 -0.66
C ILE A 88 1.08 16.15 0.73
N ASP A 89 0.11 15.65 1.49
CA ASP A 89 -0.17 16.16 2.84
C ASP A 89 1.04 15.96 3.77
N GLU A 90 1.37 16.99 4.57
CA GLU A 90 2.56 17.00 5.43
C GLU A 90 2.53 15.94 6.54
N GLU A 91 1.35 15.48 6.96
CA GLU A 91 1.22 14.42 7.96
C GLU A 91 1.51 13.03 7.37
N SER A 92 1.55 12.92 6.03
CA SER A 92 1.83 11.66 5.32
C SER A 92 3.11 11.00 5.82
N CYS A 93 3.04 9.69 6.01
CA CYS A 93 4.15 8.84 6.47
C CYS A 93 4.24 7.63 5.54
N GLY A 94 5.32 7.55 4.76
CA GLY A 94 5.49 6.51 3.75
C GLY A 94 5.92 5.16 4.32
N SER A 95 6.12 4.16 3.47
CA SER A 95 6.45 2.79 3.90
C SER A 95 7.80 2.67 4.60
N GLN A 96 8.67 3.70 4.52
CA GLN A 96 9.87 3.81 5.33
C GLN A 96 9.71 4.73 6.55
N GLY A 97 8.53 5.30 6.78
CA GLY A 97 8.21 6.22 7.87
C GLY A 97 8.57 7.66 7.50
N LYS A 98 9.05 8.45 8.48
CA LYS A 98 9.53 9.84 8.29
C LYS A 98 10.73 9.98 7.33
N SER A 99 11.26 8.86 6.81
CA SER A 99 12.41 8.86 5.90
C SER A 99 12.03 8.92 4.41
N CYS A 100 10.76 9.10 4.05
CA CYS A 100 10.37 9.35 2.65
C CYS A 100 10.53 10.85 2.31
N ASP A 101 11.14 11.18 1.16
CA ASP A 101 11.24 12.57 0.68
C ASP A 101 9.96 12.99 -0.05
N PHE A 102 8.93 13.37 0.69
CA PHE A 102 7.69 13.79 0.04
C PHE A 102 7.89 15.07 -0.77
N ALA A 103 8.78 15.98 -0.35
CA ALA A 103 9.07 17.21 -1.09
C ALA A 103 9.75 16.92 -2.44
N CYS A 104 10.74 16.01 -2.48
CA CYS A 104 11.38 15.61 -3.73
C CYS A 104 10.41 14.84 -4.64
N LEU A 105 9.62 13.92 -4.08
CA LEU A 105 8.60 13.18 -4.83
C LEU A 105 7.56 14.10 -5.43
N GLU A 106 7.03 15.04 -4.63
CA GLU A 106 6.07 16.03 -5.08
C GLU A 106 6.64 16.90 -6.22
N ARG A 107 7.89 17.37 -6.10
CA ARG A 107 8.57 18.11 -7.17
C ARG A 107 8.63 17.29 -8.45
N SER A 108 9.08 16.04 -8.37
CA SER A 108 9.17 15.16 -9.54
C SER A 108 7.82 14.89 -10.19
N LEU A 109 6.74 14.81 -9.40
CA LEU A 109 5.39 14.64 -9.92
C LEU A 109 4.92 15.90 -10.63
N ARG A 110 5.06 17.07 -9.99
CA ARG A 110 4.66 18.37 -10.53
C ARG A 110 5.35 18.64 -11.87
N ASP A 111 6.65 18.40 -11.96
CA ASP A 111 7.44 18.64 -13.18
C ASP A 111 6.90 17.89 -14.42
N LYS A 112 6.31 16.72 -14.22
CA LYS A 112 5.76 15.90 -15.33
C LYS A 112 4.26 16.06 -15.55
N LEU A 113 3.51 16.43 -14.50
CA LEU A 113 2.05 16.37 -14.51
C LEU A 113 1.37 17.72 -14.66
N ILE A 114 1.97 18.82 -14.22
CA ILE A 114 1.33 20.14 -14.31
C ILE A 114 1.00 20.49 -15.77
N ASN A 115 -0.16 21.10 -15.98
CA ASN A 115 -0.77 21.43 -17.28
C ASN A 115 -1.09 20.22 -18.18
N ARG A 116 -1.12 18.99 -17.63
CA ARG A 116 -1.59 17.79 -18.34
C ARG A 116 -3.01 17.42 -17.93
N PRO A 117 -3.83 16.85 -18.82
CA PRO A 117 -5.12 16.28 -18.44
C PRO A 117 -4.95 15.21 -17.36
N PHE A 118 -5.76 15.26 -16.31
CA PHE A 118 -5.61 14.32 -15.19
C PHE A 118 -5.82 12.85 -15.62
N THR A 119 -6.65 12.62 -16.62
CA THR A 119 -6.94 11.29 -17.20
C THR A 119 -5.77 10.68 -17.98
N GLU A 120 -4.70 11.44 -18.25
CA GLU A 120 -3.48 10.95 -18.92
C GLU A 120 -2.44 10.40 -17.94
N PHE A 121 -2.69 10.39 -16.62
CA PHE A 121 -1.72 9.94 -15.61
C PHE A 121 -1.08 8.59 -15.96
N SER A 122 -1.89 7.58 -16.32
CA SER A 122 -1.39 6.23 -16.65
C SER A 122 -0.63 6.15 -17.99
N GLN A 123 -0.74 7.18 -18.83
CA GLN A 123 0.04 7.28 -20.07
C GLN A 123 1.43 7.85 -19.79
N ILE A 124 1.52 8.78 -18.84
CA ILE A 124 2.76 9.42 -18.39
C ILE A 124 3.56 8.46 -17.50
N TYR A 125 2.89 7.85 -16.54
CA TYR A 125 3.45 6.87 -15.62
C TYR A 125 2.87 5.49 -15.93
N LYS A 126 3.69 4.63 -16.54
CA LYS A 126 3.26 3.28 -16.94
C LYS A 126 3.26 2.29 -15.76
N ASP A 127 4.09 2.57 -14.76
CA ASP A 127 4.28 1.71 -13.59
C ASP A 127 4.79 2.50 -12.37
N ALA A 128 4.78 1.84 -11.21
CA ALA A 128 5.27 2.36 -9.94
C ALA A 128 6.77 2.69 -9.93
N GLY A 129 7.58 2.07 -10.79
CA GLY A 129 9.01 2.38 -10.89
C GLY A 129 9.25 3.78 -11.44
N THR A 130 8.43 4.20 -12.40
CA THR A 130 8.56 5.53 -13.04
C THR A 130 8.11 6.71 -12.17
N THR A 131 7.19 6.49 -11.22
CA THR A 131 6.79 7.50 -10.21
C THR A 131 7.76 7.57 -9.04
N GLY A 132 8.59 6.54 -8.83
CA GLY A 132 9.46 6.44 -7.66
C GLY A 132 8.74 6.04 -6.36
N CYS A 133 7.42 5.82 -6.39
CA CYS A 133 6.64 5.39 -5.23
C CYS A 133 5.37 4.63 -5.65
N LEU A 134 5.27 3.35 -5.27
CA LEU A 134 4.07 2.53 -5.52
C LEU A 134 2.81 3.12 -4.93
N HIS A 135 2.84 3.59 -3.68
CA HIS A 135 1.63 4.11 -3.05
C HIS A 135 1.09 5.32 -3.80
N VAL A 136 1.96 6.26 -4.17
CA VAL A 136 1.53 7.44 -4.95
C VAL A 136 1.04 7.04 -6.33
N PHE A 137 1.70 6.07 -6.98
CA PHE A 137 1.21 5.52 -8.24
C PHE A 137 -0.20 4.92 -8.10
N GLU A 138 -0.43 4.09 -7.08
CA GLU A 138 -1.73 3.47 -6.82
C GLU A 138 -2.80 4.52 -6.52
N ILE A 139 -2.50 5.51 -5.69
CA ILE A 139 -3.42 6.59 -5.32
C ILE A 139 -3.77 7.42 -6.56
N LEU A 140 -2.78 7.95 -7.28
CA LEU A 140 -3.02 8.81 -8.44
C LEU A 140 -3.60 8.05 -9.64
N SER A 141 -3.20 6.80 -9.87
CA SER A 141 -3.80 5.96 -10.91
C SER A 141 -5.25 5.65 -10.59
N GLY A 142 -5.57 5.36 -9.32
CA GLY A 142 -6.94 5.14 -8.87
C GLY A 142 -7.79 6.40 -9.01
N ALA A 143 -7.30 7.54 -8.52
CA ALA A 143 -7.98 8.81 -8.61
C ALA A 143 -8.21 9.26 -10.07
N SER A 144 -7.20 9.12 -10.92
CA SER A 144 -7.28 9.43 -12.36
C SER A 144 -8.32 8.56 -13.07
N ALA A 145 -8.33 7.25 -12.80
CA ALA A 145 -9.32 6.34 -13.37
C ALA A 145 -10.74 6.61 -12.84
N PHE A 146 -10.90 6.92 -11.56
CA PHE A 146 -12.20 7.28 -10.99
C PHE A 146 -12.71 8.62 -11.55
N PHE A 147 -11.84 9.62 -11.68
CA PHE A 147 -12.19 10.89 -12.30
C PHE A 147 -12.65 10.69 -13.75
N ALA A 148 -11.99 9.82 -14.52
CA ALA A 148 -12.44 9.47 -15.86
C ALA A 148 -13.86 8.88 -15.88
N VAL A 149 -14.22 8.00 -14.92
CA VAL A 149 -15.59 7.48 -14.78
C VAL A 149 -16.61 8.58 -14.51
N LEU A 150 -16.29 9.53 -13.64
CA LEU A 150 -17.16 10.68 -13.37
C LEU A 150 -17.42 11.47 -14.66
N ARG A 151 -16.36 11.77 -15.41
CA ARG A 151 -16.45 12.48 -16.69
C ARG A 151 -17.28 11.71 -17.73
N ASP A 152 -17.02 10.43 -17.90
CA ASP A 152 -17.73 9.56 -18.85
C ASP A 152 -19.22 9.42 -18.51
N SER A 153 -19.58 9.50 -17.22
CA SER A 153 -20.97 9.45 -16.74
C SER A 153 -21.67 10.81 -16.68
N GLY A 154 -20.99 11.91 -17.03
CA GLY A 154 -21.51 13.27 -16.93
C GLY A 154 -21.61 13.82 -15.49
N SER A 155 -21.04 13.11 -14.52
CA SER A 155 -20.98 13.53 -13.11
C SER A 155 -19.76 14.44 -12.89
N ASN A 156 -19.92 15.49 -12.08
CA ASN A 156 -18.82 16.41 -11.75
C ASN A 156 -18.28 16.24 -10.33
N ASP A 157 -18.98 15.45 -9.51
CA ASP A 157 -18.69 15.21 -8.10
C ASP A 157 -18.91 13.73 -7.79
N GLY A 158 -18.16 13.20 -6.84
CA GLY A 158 -18.35 11.83 -6.39
C GLY A 158 -17.23 11.32 -5.51
N ALA A 159 -17.46 10.14 -4.93
CA ALA A 159 -16.49 9.47 -4.09
C ALA A 159 -16.39 7.97 -4.41
N GLU A 160 -15.19 7.44 -4.24
CA GLU A 160 -14.91 6.01 -4.10
C GLU A 160 -14.06 5.78 -2.85
N GLN A 161 -14.25 4.64 -2.20
CA GLN A 161 -13.40 4.22 -1.10
C GLN A 161 -13.39 2.71 -0.95
N GLU A 162 -12.25 2.18 -0.51
CA GLU A 162 -11.99 0.77 -0.40
C GLU A 162 -11.36 0.45 0.96
N LEU A 163 -11.90 -0.57 1.64
CA LEU A 163 -11.37 -1.11 2.89
C LEU A 163 -11.09 -2.59 2.72
N VAL A 164 -9.83 -2.93 2.92
CA VAL A 164 -9.30 -4.28 2.79
C VAL A 164 -8.86 -4.75 4.16
N LYS A 165 -9.22 -5.98 4.52
CA LYS A 165 -8.73 -6.68 5.70
C LYS A 165 -8.19 -8.04 5.28
N ILE A 166 -6.96 -8.35 5.67
CA ILE A 166 -6.37 -9.68 5.49
C ILE A 166 -6.13 -10.29 6.87
N SER A 167 -6.76 -11.44 7.10
CA SER A 167 -6.75 -12.19 8.35
C SER A 167 -6.16 -13.58 8.11
N PRO A 168 -5.01 -13.92 8.71
CA PRO A 168 -4.53 -15.30 8.73
C PRO A 168 -5.33 -16.12 9.77
N ASP A 169 -5.45 -17.42 9.52
CA ASP A 169 -5.90 -18.41 10.49
C ASP A 169 -5.08 -19.70 10.35
N ALA A 170 -5.35 -20.69 11.21
CA ALA A 170 -4.55 -21.91 11.28
C ALA A 170 -4.54 -22.76 9.98
N GLY A 171 -5.48 -22.51 9.06
CA GLY A 171 -5.58 -23.24 7.80
C GLY A 171 -5.26 -22.38 6.57
N GLY A 172 -4.84 -21.12 6.73
CA GLY A 172 -4.51 -20.23 5.63
C GLY A 172 -4.85 -18.77 5.90
N LEU A 173 -5.57 -18.13 4.98
CA LEU A 173 -5.96 -16.73 5.14
C LEU A 173 -7.30 -16.43 4.49
N SER A 174 -7.95 -15.41 5.01
CA SER A 174 -9.07 -14.73 4.35
C SER A 174 -8.71 -13.27 4.09
N ALA A 175 -9.12 -12.76 2.93
CA ALA A 175 -9.10 -11.34 2.60
C ALA A 175 -10.51 -10.88 2.27
N GLU A 176 -10.96 -9.81 2.92
CA GLU A 176 -12.21 -9.13 2.62
C GLU A 176 -11.90 -7.76 2.06
N ASN A 177 -12.50 -7.44 0.91
CA ASN A 177 -12.47 -6.12 0.30
C ASN A 177 -13.88 -5.55 0.25
N ILE A 178 -14.10 -4.43 0.91
CA ILE A 178 -15.34 -3.66 0.83
C ILE A 178 -15.03 -2.43 -0.02
N HIS A 179 -15.72 -2.28 -1.14
CA HIS A 179 -15.51 -1.18 -2.06
C HIS A 179 -16.82 -0.44 -2.29
N GLU A 180 -16.80 0.86 -2.05
CA GLU A 180 -17.93 1.75 -2.27
C GLU A 180 -17.59 2.71 -3.40
N VAL A 181 -18.48 2.81 -4.38
CA VAL A 181 -18.34 3.69 -5.54
C VAL A 181 -19.67 4.40 -5.73
N LEU A 182 -19.67 5.73 -5.63
CA LEU A 182 -20.87 6.56 -5.80
C LEU A 182 -22.05 6.08 -4.92
N GLY A 183 -21.76 5.71 -3.66
CA GLY A 183 -22.75 5.23 -2.69
C GLY A 183 -23.23 3.79 -2.90
N LYS A 184 -22.74 3.08 -3.93
CA LYS A 184 -23.01 1.65 -4.14
C LYS A 184 -21.86 0.83 -3.58
N THR A 185 -22.17 -0.22 -2.81
CA THR A 185 -21.16 -1.06 -2.15
C THR A 185 -21.08 -2.44 -2.77
N SER A 186 -19.85 -2.95 -2.95
CA SER A 186 -19.53 -4.34 -3.23
C SER A 186 -18.70 -4.92 -2.09
N VAL A 187 -18.75 -6.25 -1.96
CA VAL A 187 -17.87 -7.01 -1.07
C VAL A 187 -17.25 -8.14 -1.88
N THR A 188 -15.93 -8.19 -1.90
CA THR A 188 -15.18 -9.33 -2.42
C THR A 188 -14.56 -10.08 -1.25
N LYS A 189 -14.76 -11.39 -1.17
CA LYS A 189 -14.07 -12.25 -0.20
C LYS A 189 -13.18 -13.23 -0.92
N ILE A 190 -12.04 -13.50 -0.31
CA ILE A 190 -11.03 -14.37 -0.84
C ILE A 190 -10.60 -15.27 0.31
N ASP A 191 -10.80 -16.55 0.13
CA ASP A 191 -10.43 -17.57 1.09
C ASP A 191 -9.36 -18.44 0.44
N LEU A 192 -8.21 -18.53 1.09
CA LEU A 192 -7.10 -19.37 0.66
C LEU A 192 -6.83 -20.37 1.78
N ARG A 193 -7.02 -21.65 1.47
CA ARG A 193 -6.92 -22.77 2.41
C ARG A 193 -5.76 -23.66 2.02
N HIS A 194 -4.76 -23.75 2.89
CA HIS A 194 -3.56 -24.52 2.65
C HIS A 194 -3.86 -26.02 2.68
N ASN A 195 -3.50 -26.71 1.60
CA ASN A 195 -3.40 -28.16 1.59
C ASN A 195 -2.08 -28.60 2.24
N ALA A 196 -1.04 -27.79 2.06
CA ALA A 196 0.24 -27.88 2.75
C ALA A 196 0.73 -26.49 3.14
N LEU A 197 1.47 -26.39 4.24
CA LEU A 197 2.05 -25.12 4.67
C LEU A 197 2.99 -24.57 3.57
N PRO A 198 2.89 -23.28 3.23
CA PRO A 198 3.79 -22.68 2.25
C PRO A 198 5.23 -22.75 2.76
N THR A 199 6.16 -23.04 1.86
CA THR A 199 7.60 -22.99 2.17
C THR A 199 8.18 -21.63 1.80
N PHE A 200 9.26 -21.24 2.45
CA PHE A 200 9.87 -19.92 2.27
C PHE A 200 11.35 -20.00 2.03
N GLY A 201 11.78 -19.23 1.04
CA GLY A 201 13.19 -19.09 0.72
C GLY A 201 13.98 -18.23 1.68
N LYS A 202 15.30 -18.18 1.46
CA LYS A 202 16.23 -17.36 2.23
C LYS A 202 15.82 -15.87 2.27
N LYS A 203 15.19 -15.38 1.21
CA LYS A 203 14.67 -14.00 1.09
C LYS A 203 13.30 -13.78 1.74
N GLY A 204 12.68 -14.81 2.31
CA GLY A 204 11.34 -14.73 2.92
C GLY A 204 10.19 -14.70 1.91
N LEU A 205 10.47 -14.98 0.64
CA LEU A 205 9.45 -15.13 -0.40
C LEU A 205 8.89 -16.56 -0.37
N PRO A 206 7.59 -16.76 -0.66
CA PRO A 206 7.04 -18.10 -0.85
C PRO A 206 7.84 -18.85 -1.93
N GLU A 207 8.44 -19.98 -1.56
CA GLU A 207 9.09 -20.91 -2.49
C GLU A 207 8.13 -22.00 -2.93
N SER A 208 7.05 -22.26 -2.19
CA SER A 208 5.96 -23.08 -2.70
C SER A 208 4.63 -22.72 -2.07
N MET A 209 3.56 -23.00 -2.79
CA MET A 209 2.19 -22.89 -2.30
C MET A 209 1.36 -24.04 -2.87
N ASP A 210 0.72 -24.78 -1.95
CA ASP A 210 -0.34 -25.74 -2.25
C ASP A 210 -1.58 -25.36 -1.43
N ALA A 211 -2.58 -24.82 -2.12
CA ALA A 211 -3.76 -24.28 -1.46
C ALA A 211 -4.99 -24.29 -2.36
N HIS A 212 -6.16 -24.49 -1.76
CA HIS A 212 -7.43 -24.22 -2.39
C HIS A 212 -7.77 -22.73 -2.27
N LEU A 213 -8.02 -22.05 -3.39
CA LEU A 213 -8.45 -20.67 -3.45
C LEU A 213 -9.93 -20.59 -3.84
N SER A 214 -10.73 -19.92 -3.01
CA SER A 214 -12.09 -19.49 -3.35
C SER A 214 -12.17 -17.97 -3.36
N VAL A 215 -12.87 -17.43 -4.35
CA VAL A 215 -13.13 -16.01 -4.51
C VAL A 215 -14.63 -15.83 -4.68
N SER A 216 -15.24 -15.03 -3.81
CA SER A 216 -16.64 -14.65 -3.89
C SER A 216 -16.82 -13.15 -4.05
N PHE A 217 -17.85 -12.77 -4.79
CA PHE A 217 -18.28 -11.40 -5.01
C PHE A 217 -19.73 -11.27 -4.59
N ASN A 218 -20.01 -10.36 -3.65
CA ASN A 218 -21.33 -10.18 -3.02
C ASN A 218 -21.96 -11.51 -2.56
N GLY A 219 -21.14 -12.37 -1.94
CA GLY A 219 -21.56 -13.67 -1.42
C GLY A 219 -21.72 -14.78 -2.47
N LYS A 220 -21.49 -14.51 -3.75
CA LYS A 220 -21.53 -15.52 -4.83
C LYS A 220 -20.11 -15.90 -5.24
N THR A 221 -19.80 -17.18 -5.25
CA THR A 221 -18.53 -17.67 -5.79
C THR A 221 -18.36 -17.26 -7.25
N VAL A 222 -17.24 -16.61 -7.57
CA VAL A 222 -16.86 -16.18 -8.93
C VAL A 222 -15.64 -16.92 -9.47
N SER A 223 -14.85 -17.52 -8.58
CA SER A 223 -13.71 -18.36 -8.95
C SER A 223 -13.40 -19.32 -7.83
N GLU A 224 -13.15 -20.57 -8.18
CA GLU A 224 -12.53 -21.58 -7.30
C GLU A 224 -11.44 -22.28 -8.09
N SER A 225 -10.29 -22.47 -7.45
CA SER A 225 -9.13 -23.10 -8.09
C SER A 225 -8.15 -23.58 -7.04
N ASP A 226 -7.56 -24.75 -7.28
CA ASP A 226 -6.37 -25.15 -6.55
C ASP A 226 -5.15 -24.42 -7.13
N ILE A 227 -4.32 -23.89 -6.23
CA ILE A 227 -3.04 -23.28 -6.54
C ILE A 227 -1.94 -24.26 -6.17
N LYS A 228 -1.16 -24.64 -7.18
CA LYS A 228 0.12 -25.33 -7.02
C LYS A 228 1.20 -24.52 -7.71
N ALA A 229 2.15 -24.04 -6.94
CA ALA A 229 3.32 -23.33 -7.45
C ALA A 229 4.55 -23.66 -6.61
N ASP A 230 5.68 -23.80 -7.29
CA ASP A 230 7.00 -24.10 -6.71
C ASP A 230 7.96 -22.91 -6.80
N ASP A 231 7.39 -21.71 -7.01
CA ASP A 231 8.12 -20.46 -6.95
C ASP A 231 7.17 -19.28 -6.63
N PHE A 232 7.78 -18.16 -6.29
CA PHE A 232 7.04 -16.95 -5.97
C PHE A 232 6.28 -16.35 -7.17
N PRO A 233 6.87 -16.21 -8.38
CA PRO A 233 6.15 -15.70 -9.55
C PRO A 233 4.92 -16.52 -9.92
N GLY A 234 4.99 -17.85 -9.80
CA GLY A 234 3.90 -18.78 -10.03
C GLY A 234 2.77 -18.60 -9.01
N CYS A 235 3.11 -18.47 -7.71
CA CYS A 235 2.15 -18.14 -6.66
C CYS A 235 1.42 -16.83 -6.97
N TYR A 236 2.20 -15.77 -7.25
CA TYR A 236 1.69 -14.43 -7.53
C TYR A 236 0.79 -14.42 -8.78
N SER A 237 1.22 -15.06 -9.87
CA SER A 237 0.48 -15.11 -11.12
C SER A 237 -0.87 -15.82 -10.98
N GLN A 238 -0.91 -16.95 -10.26
CA GLN A 238 -2.13 -17.72 -10.03
C GLN A 238 -3.14 -16.94 -9.19
N LEU A 239 -2.69 -16.34 -8.08
CA LEU A 239 -3.51 -15.45 -7.29
C LEU A 239 -4.01 -14.29 -8.17
N ASN A 240 -3.14 -13.57 -8.86
CA ASN A 240 -3.53 -12.42 -9.68
C ASN A 240 -4.59 -12.75 -10.76
N ARG A 241 -4.53 -13.95 -11.36
CA ARG A 241 -5.58 -14.41 -12.29
C ARG A 241 -6.94 -14.55 -11.61
N ALA A 242 -7.01 -15.15 -10.43
CA ALA A 242 -8.26 -15.31 -9.70
C ALA A 242 -8.82 -13.95 -9.22
N TYR A 243 -7.96 -13.06 -8.75
CA TYR A 243 -8.35 -11.70 -8.36
C TYR A 243 -8.85 -10.91 -9.58
N THR A 244 -8.24 -11.08 -10.75
CA THR A 244 -8.71 -10.44 -11.98
C THR A 244 -10.17 -10.85 -12.31
N ARG A 245 -10.60 -12.08 -11.99
CA ARG A 245 -12.00 -12.51 -12.18
C ARG A 245 -12.96 -11.77 -11.24
N ALA A 246 -12.63 -11.63 -9.96
CA ALA A 246 -13.41 -10.82 -9.05
C ALA A 246 -13.45 -9.35 -9.46
N TYR A 247 -12.33 -8.81 -9.93
CA TYR A 247 -12.28 -7.46 -10.47
C TYR A 247 -13.25 -7.28 -11.65
N HIS A 248 -13.36 -8.26 -12.56
CA HIS A 248 -14.34 -8.20 -13.64
C HIS A 248 -15.79 -8.27 -13.15
N ALA A 249 -16.08 -9.07 -12.13
CA ALA A 249 -17.41 -9.13 -11.51
C ALA A 249 -17.79 -7.79 -10.86
N GLU A 250 -16.85 -7.20 -10.12
CA GLU A 250 -16.97 -5.88 -9.51
C GLU A 250 -17.21 -4.78 -10.55
N LYS A 251 -16.38 -4.77 -11.60
CA LYS A 251 -16.49 -3.81 -12.69
C LYS A 251 -17.87 -3.88 -13.35
N LYS A 252 -18.39 -5.09 -13.60
CA LYS A 252 -19.74 -5.30 -14.13
C LYS A 252 -20.81 -4.79 -13.17
N PHE A 253 -20.66 -5.03 -11.86
CA PHE A 253 -21.59 -4.59 -10.85
C PHE A 253 -21.70 -3.06 -10.76
N PHE A 254 -20.59 -2.34 -10.93
CA PHE A 254 -20.57 -0.88 -10.96
C PHE A 254 -20.89 -0.28 -12.35
N GLY A 255 -21.16 -1.10 -13.37
CA GLY A 255 -21.47 -0.61 -14.72
C GLY A 255 -20.27 0.02 -15.43
N LEU A 256 -19.05 -0.30 -15.00
CA LEU A 256 -17.82 0.29 -15.52
C LEU A 256 -17.40 -0.41 -16.82
N SER A 257 -16.87 0.35 -17.79
CA SER A 257 -16.38 -0.17 -19.07
C SER A 257 -14.87 0.06 -19.25
N GLY A 258 -14.25 -0.50 -20.31
CA GLY A 258 -12.83 -0.23 -20.63
C GLY A 258 -11.75 -0.87 -19.73
N LYS A 259 -10.55 -0.28 -19.70
CA LYS A 259 -9.39 -0.75 -18.90
C LYS A 259 -9.20 0.01 -17.58
N GLN A 260 -10.08 0.96 -17.25
CA GLN A 260 -10.00 1.75 -16.02
C GLN A 260 -9.92 0.80 -14.83
N ARG A 261 -8.93 1.00 -13.96
CA ARG A 261 -8.70 0.26 -12.71
C ARG A 261 -8.48 1.27 -11.60
N PHE A 262 -9.56 1.56 -10.89
CA PHE A 262 -9.50 2.21 -9.59
C PHE A 262 -9.92 1.24 -8.48
N SER A 263 -9.91 -0.07 -8.74
CA SER A 263 -9.94 -1.08 -7.67
C SER A 263 -8.53 -1.63 -7.54
N ASN A 264 -8.04 -1.73 -6.31
CA ASN A 264 -6.71 -2.22 -6.03
C ASN A 264 -6.71 -3.73 -5.77
N LEU A 265 -7.81 -4.43 -6.10
CA LEU A 265 -7.91 -5.89 -6.04
C LEU A 265 -6.66 -6.62 -6.57
N PRO A 266 -6.04 -6.23 -7.71
CA PRO A 266 -4.80 -6.87 -8.18
C PRO A 266 -3.57 -6.61 -7.29
N SER A 267 -3.49 -5.44 -6.64
CA SER A 267 -2.43 -5.14 -5.66
C SER A 267 -2.59 -5.93 -4.35
N LEU A 268 -3.80 -6.44 -4.07
CA LEU A 268 -4.07 -7.33 -2.93
C LEU A 268 -3.29 -8.64 -3.02
N VAL A 269 -2.98 -9.11 -4.23
CA VAL A 269 -2.18 -10.32 -4.44
C VAL A 269 -0.84 -10.21 -3.72
N GLY A 270 -0.20 -9.04 -3.81
CA GLY A 270 1.06 -8.78 -3.14
C GLY A 270 0.95 -8.73 -1.62
N LEU A 271 -0.18 -8.24 -1.10
CA LEU A 271 -0.47 -8.23 0.34
C LEU A 271 -0.88 -9.63 0.84
N THR A 272 -1.52 -10.45 0.00
CA THR A 272 -1.84 -11.85 0.29
C THR A 272 -0.58 -12.71 0.34
N VAL A 273 0.35 -12.51 -0.59
CA VAL A 273 1.70 -13.08 -0.54
C VAL A 273 2.43 -12.67 0.74
N LEU A 274 2.31 -11.40 1.13
CA LEU A 274 2.87 -10.88 2.38
C LEU A 274 2.24 -11.54 3.61
N ALA A 275 0.97 -11.90 3.51
CA ALA A 275 0.25 -12.60 4.58
C ALA A 275 0.65 -14.07 4.69
N LEU A 276 0.83 -14.74 3.56
CA LEU A 276 1.38 -16.09 3.51
C LEU A 276 2.76 -16.15 4.20
N SER A 277 3.62 -15.16 3.98
CA SER A 277 4.94 -15.13 4.61
C SER A 277 4.92 -14.88 6.12
N HIS A 278 3.81 -14.49 6.73
CA HIS A 278 3.75 -14.20 8.16
C HIS A 278 4.07 -15.42 9.05
N GLU A 279 3.61 -16.63 8.69
CA GLU A 279 3.91 -17.85 9.46
C GLU A 279 5.39 -18.27 9.34
N GLY A 280 6.01 -18.06 8.17
CA GLY A 280 7.45 -18.29 7.94
C GLY A 280 8.37 -17.16 8.43
N MET A 281 7.83 -16.02 8.84
CA MET A 281 8.58 -14.85 9.29
C MET A 281 8.62 -14.72 10.82
N SER A 282 8.84 -15.79 11.57
CA SER A 282 9.05 -15.72 13.03
C SER A 282 10.45 -15.13 13.41
N GLY A 283 10.55 -13.82 13.68
CA GLY A 283 11.78 -13.17 14.24
C GLY A 283 11.92 -11.65 13.94
N ARG A 284 12.40 -10.83 14.89
CA ARG A 284 12.20 -9.34 14.89
C ARG A 284 12.92 -8.51 13.80
N LEU A 285 14.19 -8.78 13.45
CA LEU A 285 15.01 -7.89 12.60
C LEU A 285 15.07 -8.32 11.12
N LEU A 286 15.12 -9.62 10.81
CA LEU A 286 14.98 -10.11 9.43
C LEU A 286 13.59 -9.81 8.82
N ARG A 287 12.58 -9.56 9.67
CA ARG A 287 11.18 -9.26 9.27
C ARG A 287 11.05 -8.02 8.38
N ALA A 288 11.64 -6.89 8.76
CA ALA A 288 11.46 -5.63 8.05
C ALA A 288 12.15 -5.65 6.66
N ALA A 289 13.34 -6.24 6.58
CA ALA A 289 14.08 -6.38 5.33
C ALA A 289 13.41 -7.38 4.36
N LYS A 290 12.83 -8.47 4.87
CA LYS A 290 12.05 -9.43 4.06
C LYS A 290 10.74 -8.81 3.53
N LEU A 291 10.07 -8.01 4.36
CA LEU A 291 8.90 -7.23 3.97
C LEU A 291 9.21 -6.24 2.85
N GLU A 292 10.30 -5.51 3.02
CA GLU A 292 10.82 -4.58 2.03
C GLU A 292 11.06 -5.34 0.74
N ASN A 293 11.77 -6.47 0.73
CA ASN A 293 11.97 -7.27 -0.49
C ASN A 293 10.68 -7.73 -1.20
N ILE A 294 9.61 -8.05 -0.47
CA ILE A 294 8.31 -8.36 -1.08
C ILE A 294 7.70 -7.12 -1.73
N LEU A 295 7.69 -5.99 -1.02
CA LEU A 295 7.21 -4.71 -1.55
C LEU A 295 8.05 -4.24 -2.75
N ILE A 296 9.35 -4.47 -2.71
CA ILE A 296 10.30 -4.22 -3.80
C ILE A 296 9.93 -5.08 -5.00
N PHE A 297 9.75 -6.39 -4.83
CA PHE A 297 9.32 -7.24 -5.93
C PHE A 297 8.01 -6.75 -6.54
N LEU A 298 7.03 -6.38 -5.71
CA LEU A 298 5.75 -5.85 -6.20
C LEU A 298 5.91 -4.52 -6.94
N GLN A 299 6.89 -3.71 -6.54
CA GLN A 299 7.24 -2.43 -7.14
C GLN A 299 7.99 -2.57 -8.45
N THR A 300 8.93 -3.52 -8.54
CA THR A 300 9.99 -3.50 -9.57
C THR A 300 10.20 -4.84 -10.29
N GLY A 301 9.56 -5.93 -9.87
CA GLY A 301 9.81 -7.29 -10.35
C GLY A 301 11.06 -7.94 -9.72
N GLU A 302 11.31 -9.21 -10.06
CA GLU A 302 12.43 -9.99 -9.50
C GLU A 302 13.80 -9.37 -9.86
N GLY A 303 14.68 -9.26 -8.86
CA GLY A 303 16.08 -8.83 -9.06
C GLY A 303 16.29 -7.33 -9.28
N ARG A 304 15.24 -6.50 -9.17
CA ARG A 304 15.36 -5.03 -9.26
C ARG A 304 15.32 -4.40 -7.87
N GLU A 305 16.07 -3.32 -7.69
CA GLU A 305 16.11 -2.60 -6.42
C GLU A 305 14.81 -1.85 -6.16
N GLY A 306 14.34 -1.94 -4.92
CA GLY A 306 13.20 -1.21 -4.39
C GLY A 306 13.33 0.28 -4.40
N CYS A 307 12.23 0.97 -4.08
CA CYS A 307 12.14 2.41 -3.80
C CYS A 307 13.52 3.09 -3.60
N ILE A 308 14.07 3.60 -4.71
CA ILE A 308 15.40 4.24 -4.82
C ILE A 308 15.34 5.71 -4.38
N GLY A 309 14.21 6.16 -3.80
CA GLY A 309 14.06 7.50 -3.25
C GLY A 309 14.91 7.68 -2.00
N PHE A 310 16.24 7.69 -2.16
CA PHE A 310 17.32 8.26 -1.34
C PHE A 310 18.67 7.53 -1.49
N ARG A 311 19.14 7.22 -2.71
CA ARG A 311 20.59 6.95 -2.92
C ARG A 311 21.50 8.20 -2.71
N LYS A 312 21.05 9.18 -1.93
CA LYS A 312 21.88 10.21 -1.29
C LYS A 312 21.54 10.26 0.21
N GLY A 313 21.88 9.20 0.92
CA GLY A 313 21.74 9.14 2.37
C GLY A 313 21.71 7.69 2.86
N LEU A 314 22.35 7.43 4.01
CA LEU A 314 22.25 6.13 4.66
C LEU A 314 20.77 5.85 4.94
N ASN A 315 20.25 4.72 4.50
CA ASN A 315 18.90 4.29 4.86
C ASN A 315 18.82 4.04 6.38
N MET A 316 17.60 3.98 6.94
CA MET A 316 17.42 3.87 8.40
C MET A 316 18.17 2.66 9.00
N ASN A 317 18.26 1.54 8.29
CA ASN A 317 19.04 0.37 8.72
C ASN A 317 20.55 0.66 8.72
N GLN A 318 21.06 1.37 7.71
CA GLN A 318 22.44 1.84 7.66
C GLN A 318 22.73 2.92 8.71
N GLN A 319 21.76 3.78 9.06
CA GLN A 319 21.88 4.73 10.16
C GLN A 319 21.87 4.05 11.52
N TYR A 320 21.03 3.02 11.73
CA TYR A 320 21.06 2.21 12.94
C TYR A 320 22.36 1.42 13.06
N MET A 321 22.84 0.83 11.97
CA MET A 321 24.14 0.15 11.91
C MET A 321 25.30 1.12 12.16
N LEU A 322 25.25 2.33 11.59
CA LEU A 322 26.26 3.36 11.83
C LEU A 322 26.22 3.82 13.30
N LYS A 323 25.03 4.08 13.86
CA LYS A 323 24.89 4.44 15.28
C LYS A 323 25.34 3.31 16.21
N ALA A 324 25.05 2.06 15.88
CA ALA A 324 25.50 0.90 16.63
C ALA A 324 27.02 0.70 16.52
N ALA A 325 27.60 0.89 15.33
CA ALA A 325 29.04 0.83 15.09
C ALA A 325 29.79 1.97 15.80
N ILE A 326 29.25 3.19 15.76
CA ILE A 326 29.78 4.34 16.51
C ILE A 326 29.66 4.10 18.01
N GLY A 327 28.52 3.60 18.49
CA GLY A 327 28.33 3.25 19.91
C GLY A 327 29.29 2.17 20.40
N ALA A 328 29.52 1.13 19.59
CA ALA A 328 30.47 0.07 19.89
C ALA A 328 31.93 0.59 19.85
N ALA A 329 32.29 1.42 18.87
CA ALA A 329 33.62 2.01 18.78
C ALA A 329 33.92 2.95 19.95
N LEU A 330 32.97 3.80 20.34
CA LEU A 330 33.08 4.68 21.50
C LEU A 330 33.14 3.89 22.82
N GLY A 331 32.35 2.82 22.93
CA GLY A 331 32.38 1.92 24.08
C GLY A 331 33.74 1.21 24.23
N CYS A 332 34.28 0.67 23.13
CA CYS A 332 35.60 0.03 23.12
C CYS A 332 36.73 1.03 23.42
N ALA A 333 36.65 2.26 22.88
CA ALA A 333 37.63 3.31 23.17
C ALA A 333 37.59 3.74 24.64
N ALA A 334 36.39 3.91 25.23
CA ALA A 334 36.24 4.23 26.65
C ALA A 334 36.75 3.11 27.57
N LEU A 335 36.53 1.85 27.18
CA LEU A 335 37.05 0.69 27.92
C LEU A 335 38.58 0.64 27.85
N ALA A 336 39.17 0.87 26.68
CA ALA A 336 40.61 0.90 26.48
C ALA A 336 41.27 2.06 27.28
N LEU A 337 40.66 3.24 27.29
CA LEU A 337 41.10 4.38 28.10
C LEU A 337 41.02 4.07 29.59
N GLY A 338 39.92 3.47 30.04
CA GLY A 338 39.73 3.09 31.45
C GLY A 338 40.73 2.03 31.94
N VAL A 339 41.08 1.08 31.07
CA VAL A 339 42.12 0.06 31.36
C VAL A 339 43.52 0.69 31.38
N ALA A 340 43.82 1.61 30.47
CA ALA A 340 45.10 2.33 30.43
C ALA A 340 45.28 3.26 31.65
N LEU A 341 44.23 3.96 32.07
CA LEU A 341 44.23 4.81 33.27
C LEU A 341 44.38 3.98 34.56
N LYS A 342 43.68 2.83 34.68
CA LYS A 342 43.85 1.92 35.83
C LYS A 342 45.25 1.31 35.91
N ARG A 343 45.94 1.10 34.79
CA ARG A 343 47.33 0.63 34.77
C ARG A 343 48.34 1.71 35.19
N ARG A 344 48.07 2.99 34.92
CA ARG A 344 48.94 4.11 35.35
C ARG A 344 48.83 4.45 36.84
N VAL A 345 47.74 4.09 37.51
CA VAL A 345 47.56 4.34 38.97
C VAL A 345 48.14 3.20 39.84
N ARG A 346 48.64 2.12 39.22
CA ARG A 346 49.27 0.97 39.90
C ARG A 346 50.80 0.89 39.69
N LEU A 347 51.40 1.90 39.09
CA LEU A 347 52.84 2.19 39.10
C LEU A 347 53.05 3.42 39.99
#